data_AF-A0A537UAG2-F1
#
_entry.id   AF-A0A537UAG2-F1
#
_cell.length_a   1.000
_cell.length_b   1.000
_cell.length_c   1.000
_cell.angle_alpha   90.00
_cell.angle_beta   90.00
_cell.angle_gamma   90.00
#
_symmetry.space_group_name_H-M   'P 1'
#
loop_
_entity.id
_entity.type
_entity.pdbx_description
1 polymer ?
#
loop_
_entity_poly.entity_id
_entity_poly.type
_entity_poly.pdbx_seq_one_letter_code
_entity_poly.pdbx_strand_id
1 'polypeptide(L)'
;MSRIAPLEPPYAGEIQEQFDRVMRGAPPLMLFRVMAGNPRAWEKFRAGSLLDRGPLTLREREIAIDRTCALTGCEYEWGVHVAAFAAAAHLSD
;
A
#
# COMPACT_ATOMS: atom_id res chain seq x y z
N MET A 1 -0.32 -16.78 12.11
CA MET A 1 -0.57 -17.10 10.69
C MET A 1 -1.59 -16.11 10.14
N SER A 2 -1.40 -15.58 8.94
CA SER A 2 -2.43 -14.76 8.28
C SER A 2 -3.63 -15.63 7.90
N ARG A 3 -4.85 -15.09 8.04
CA ARG A 3 -6.09 -15.78 7.63
C ARG A 3 -6.16 -15.99 6.11
N ILE A 4 -5.55 -15.10 5.34
CA ILE A 4 -5.42 -15.21 3.88
C ILE A 4 -3.93 -15.30 3.57
N ALA A 5 -3.51 -16.38 2.93
CA ALA A 5 -2.13 -16.57 2.56
C ALA A 5 -1.72 -15.51 1.51
N PRO A 6 -0.60 -14.79 1.71
CA PRO A 6 -0.03 -13.96 0.67
C PRO A 6 0.51 -14.87 -0.45
N LEU A 7 0.59 -14.34 -1.67
CA LEU A 7 1.40 -14.97 -2.71
C LEU A 7 2.86 -15.04 -2.27
N GLU A 8 3.52 -16.13 -2.62
CA GLU A 8 4.95 -16.36 -2.41
C GLU A 8 5.64 -16.46 -3.78
N PRO A 9 6.91 -16.03 -3.90
CA PRO A 9 7.65 -16.15 -5.14
C PRO A 9 7.92 -17.63 -5.48
N PRO A 10 8.09 -17.97 -6.77
CA PRO A 10 8.08 -17.07 -7.93
C PRO A 10 6.66 -16.62 -8.31
N TYR A 11 6.48 -15.33 -8.62
CA TYR A 11 5.21 -14.79 -9.10
C TYR A 11 5.04 -15.02 -10.61
N ALA A 12 3.79 -15.08 -11.07
CA ALA A 12 3.50 -15.00 -12.49
C ALA A 12 4.07 -13.70 -13.09
N GLY A 13 4.59 -13.74 -14.33
CA GLY A 13 5.32 -12.62 -14.94
C GLY A 13 4.56 -11.29 -14.91
N GLU A 14 3.26 -11.31 -15.23
CA GLU A 14 2.41 -10.11 -15.18
C GLU A 14 2.31 -9.51 -13.76
N ILE A 15 2.21 -10.35 -12.72
CA ILE A 15 2.14 -9.91 -11.33
C ILE A 15 3.49 -9.34 -10.87
N GLN A 16 4.60 -9.96 -11.26
CA GLN A 16 5.95 -9.46 -10.99
C GLN A 16 6.13 -8.06 -11.60
N GLU A 17 5.79 -7.88 -12.88
CA GLU A 17 5.90 -6.57 -13.55
C GLU A 17 5.05 -5.48 -12.87
N GLN A 18 3.86 -5.86 -12.40
CA GLN A 18 2.98 -4.94 -11.66
C GLN A 18 3.56 -4.58 -10.29
N PHE A 19 4.13 -5.54 -9.56
CA PHE A 19 4.82 -5.26 -8.30
C PHE A 19 6.05 -4.37 -8.51
N ASP A 20 6.88 -4.66 -9.51
CA ASP A 20 8.09 -3.88 -9.79
C ASP A 20 7.74 -2.41 -10.08
N ARG A 21 6.67 -2.18 -10.85
CA ARG A 21 6.19 -0.83 -11.17
C ARG A 21 5.74 -0.05 -9.94
N VAL A 22 4.97 -0.67 -9.05
CA VAL A 22 4.43 0.02 -7.86
C VAL A 22 5.50 0.20 -6.79
N MET A 23 6.33 -0.82 -6.57
CA MET A 23 7.31 -0.82 -5.49
C MET A 23 8.59 -0.06 -5.78
N ARG A 24 8.88 0.26 -7.06
CA ARG A 24 10.06 1.04 -7.48
C ARG A 24 11.38 0.47 -6.92
N GLY A 25 11.54 -0.85 -6.96
CA GLY A 25 12.73 -1.56 -6.49
C GLY A 25 12.66 -2.09 -5.05
N ALA A 26 11.63 -1.72 -4.28
CA ALA A 26 11.38 -2.33 -2.97
C ALA A 26 10.66 -3.70 -3.09
N PRO A 27 10.76 -4.59 -2.09
CA PRO A 27 9.99 -5.83 -2.07
C PRO A 27 8.47 -5.58 -1.99
N PRO A 28 7.62 -6.42 -2.61
CA PRO A 28 6.17 -6.25 -2.56
C PRO A 28 5.61 -6.35 -1.15
N LEU A 29 4.77 -5.37 -0.79
CA LEU A 29 4.06 -5.33 0.49
C LEU A 29 3.19 -6.58 0.67
N MET A 30 3.03 -7.03 1.92
CA MET A 30 2.13 -8.14 2.26
C MET A 30 0.71 -7.90 1.71
N LEU A 31 0.18 -6.68 1.85
CA LEU A 31 -1.14 -6.33 1.29
C LEU A 31 -1.20 -6.61 -0.21
N PHE A 32 -0.18 -6.22 -0.99
CA PHE A 32 -0.17 -6.43 -2.43
C PHE A 32 -0.10 -7.92 -2.78
N ARG A 33 0.71 -8.68 -2.05
CA ARG A 33 0.79 -10.15 -2.22
C ARG A 33 -0.53 -10.85 -1.87
N VAL A 34 -1.28 -10.36 -0.88
CA VAL A 34 -2.61 -10.89 -0.56
C VAL A 34 -3.63 -10.51 -1.63
N MET A 35 -3.68 -9.24 -2.03
CA MET A 35 -4.66 -8.73 -3.01
C MET A 35 -4.46 -9.36 -4.39
N ALA A 36 -3.22 -9.53 -4.83
CA ALA A 36 -2.87 -10.17 -6.10
C ALA A 36 -3.33 -11.63 -6.19
N GLY A 37 -3.62 -12.30 -5.07
CA GLY A 37 -4.24 -13.63 -5.04
C GLY A 37 -5.68 -13.64 -5.59
N ASN A 38 -6.32 -12.48 -5.76
CA ASN A 38 -7.62 -12.35 -6.42
C ASN A 38 -7.55 -11.28 -7.54
N PRO A 39 -7.56 -11.69 -8.83
CA PRO A 39 -7.39 -10.76 -9.95
C PRO A 39 -8.36 -9.58 -9.93
N ARG A 40 -9.65 -9.82 -9.62
CA ARG A 40 -10.67 -8.78 -9.58
C ARG A 40 -10.44 -7.78 -8.45
N ALA A 41 -9.99 -8.24 -7.29
CA ALA A 41 -9.68 -7.37 -6.16
C ALA A 41 -8.43 -6.53 -6.46
N TRP A 42 -7.39 -7.16 -7.00
CA TRP A 42 -6.14 -6.51 -7.37
C TRP A 42 -6.34 -5.43 -8.43
N GLU A 43 -7.06 -5.73 -9.51
CA GLU A 43 -7.36 -4.78 -10.57
C GLU A 43 -8.08 -3.53 -10.03
N LYS A 44 -9.11 -3.72 -9.22
CA LYS A 44 -9.85 -2.60 -8.59
C LYS A 44 -9.00 -1.79 -7.64
N PHE A 45 -8.18 -2.45 -6.83
CA PHE A 45 -7.30 -1.79 -5.87
C PHE A 45 -6.30 -0.88 -6.60
N ARG A 46 -5.64 -1.40 -7.63
CA ARG A 46 -4.69 -0.64 -8.45
C ARG A 46 -5.34 0.51 -9.24
N ALA A 47 -6.56 0.32 -9.71
CA ALA A 47 -7.30 1.32 -10.49
C ALA A 47 -7.84 2.48 -9.64
N GLY A 48 -7.84 2.35 -8.30
CA GLY A 48 -8.43 3.35 -7.41
C GLY A 48 -7.77 4.73 -7.46
N SER A 49 -6.48 4.82 -7.78
CA SER A 49 -5.74 6.08 -7.98
C SER A 49 -5.87 7.11 -6.82
N LEU A 50 -6.31 6.67 -5.63
CA LEU A 50 -6.61 7.57 -4.51
C LEU A 50 -5.37 8.18 -3.87
N LEU A 51 -4.18 7.64 -4.17
CA LEU A 51 -2.89 8.13 -3.69
C LEU A 51 -2.16 9.02 -4.72
N ASP A 52 -2.72 9.15 -5.93
CA ASP A 52 -2.16 10.00 -6.97
C ASP A 52 -2.41 11.49 -6.68
N ARG A 53 -1.95 12.36 -7.60
CA ARG A 53 -2.14 13.80 -7.47
C ARG A 53 -3.64 14.12 -7.43
N GLY A 54 -4.06 14.75 -6.33
CA GLY A 54 -5.44 15.14 -6.09
C GLY A 54 -5.53 16.52 -5.43
N PRO A 55 -6.71 16.86 -4.87
CA PRO A 55 -6.95 18.14 -4.21
C PRO A 55 -6.22 18.28 -2.86
N LEU A 56 -5.81 17.15 -2.25
CA LEU A 56 -5.03 17.13 -1.01
C LEU A 56 -3.54 17.14 -1.34
N THR A 57 -2.78 17.92 -0.57
CA THR A 57 -1.32 17.79 -0.53
C THR A 57 -0.90 16.42 -0.01
N LEU A 58 0.34 16.00 -0.28
CA LEU A 58 0.91 14.78 0.29
C LEU A 58 0.72 14.75 1.81
N ARG A 59 1.06 15.85 2.49
CA ARG A 59 0.93 15.96 3.95
C ARG A 59 -0.51 15.77 4.44
N GLU A 60 -1.48 16.44 3.82
CA GLU A 60 -2.89 16.32 4.22
C GLU A 60 -3.43 14.90 4.01
N ARG A 61 -3.02 14.25 2.92
CA ARG A 61 -3.41 12.87 2.64
C ARG A 61 -2.82 11.90 3.67
N GLU A 62 -1.53 11.98 3.96
CA GLU A 62 -0.91 11.09 4.95
C GLU A 62 -1.52 11.30 6.35
N ILE A 63 -1.81 12.54 6.76
CA ILE A 63 -2.55 12.80 8.02
C ILE A 63 -3.91 12.11 8.04
N ALA A 64 -4.66 12.14 6.94
CA ALA A 64 -5.96 11.48 6.87
C ALA A 64 -5.82 9.95 6.96
N ILE A 65 -4.82 9.38 6.30
CA ILE A 65 -4.53 7.94 6.32
C ILE A 65 -4.08 7.50 7.72
N ASP A 66 -3.09 8.16 8.31
CA ASP A 66 -2.53 7.81 9.61
C ASP A 66 -3.59 7.93 10.72
N ARG A 67 -4.40 9.00 10.71
CA ARG A 67 -5.52 9.15 11.66
C ARG A 67 -6.57 8.06 11.47
N THR A 68 -6.86 7.67 10.24
CA THR A 68 -7.81 6.57 9.98
C THR A 68 -7.25 5.24 10.49
N CYS A 69 -5.96 4.97 10.27
CA CYS A 69 -5.29 3.78 10.79
C CYS A 69 -5.32 3.76 12.33
N ALA A 70 -5.05 4.89 12.97
CA ALA A 70 -5.13 5.06 14.43
C ALA A 70 -6.54 4.74 14.98
N LEU A 71 -7.57 5.33 14.37
CA LEU A 71 -8.96 5.16 14.81
C LEU A 71 -9.51 3.75 14.59
N THR A 72 -8.95 3.01 13.63
CA THR A 72 -9.40 1.67 13.24
C THR A 72 -8.52 0.54 13.79
N GLY A 73 -7.41 0.87 14.46
CA GLY A 73 -6.42 -0.11 14.91
C GLY A 73 -5.67 -0.80 13.75
N CYS A 74 -5.50 -0.12 12.61
CA CYS A 74 -4.82 -0.65 11.43
C CYS A 74 -3.31 -0.42 11.50
N GLU A 75 -2.63 -1.11 12.42
CA GLU A 75 -1.19 -0.93 12.67
C GLU A 75 -0.33 -1.23 11.43
N TYR A 76 -0.74 -2.19 10.60
CA TYR A 76 -0.01 -2.55 9.39
C TYR A 76 0.09 -1.37 8.40
N GLU A 77 -1.05 -0.77 8.05
CA GLU A 77 -1.06 0.37 7.11
C GLU A 77 -0.45 1.62 7.75
N TRP A 78 -0.66 1.85 9.05
CA TRP A 78 0.07 2.91 9.77
C TRP A 78 1.57 2.74 9.54
N GLY A 79 2.13 1.56 9.85
CA GLY A 79 3.55 1.30 9.73
C GLY A 79 4.08 1.50 8.31
N VAL A 80 3.34 1.05 7.30
CA VAL A 80 3.67 1.28 5.89
C VAL A 80 3.73 2.78 5.57
N HIS A 81 2.71 3.54 5.96
CA HIS A 81 2.59 4.96 5.61
C HIS A 81 3.61 5.83 6.34
N VAL A 82 3.85 5.56 7.63
CA VAL A 82 4.92 6.25 8.38
C VAL A 82 6.30 5.95 7.78
N ALA A 83 6.61 4.69 7.51
CA ALA A 83 7.93 4.32 6.98
C ALA A 83 8.17 4.86 5.57
N ALA A 84 7.14 4.89 4.72
CA ALA A 84 7.27 5.31 3.32
C ALA A 84 7.15 6.83 3.12
N PHE A 85 6.31 7.52 3.90
CA PHE A 85 5.89 8.88 3.55
C PHE A 85 6.08 9.93 4.64
N ALA A 86 6.28 9.59 5.92
CA ALA A 86 6.32 10.59 7.00
C ALA A 86 7.34 11.71 6.76
N ALA A 87 8.56 11.36 6.34
CA ALA A 87 9.60 12.34 6.04
C ALA A 87 9.22 13.26 4.86
N ALA A 88 8.70 12.68 3.76
CA ALA A 88 8.28 13.43 2.58
C ALA A 88 7.03 14.28 2.83
N ALA A 89 6.17 13.86 3.75
CA ALA A 89 4.99 14.59 4.20
C ALA A 89 5.31 15.62 5.30
N HIS A 90 6.55 15.70 5.79
CA HIS A 90 6.92 16.57 6.92
C HIS A 90 6.01 16.33 8.15
N LEU A 91 5.78 15.06 8.48
CA LEU A 91 5.15 14.68 9.74
C LEU A 91 6.20 14.70 10.85
N SER A 92 5.79 15.17 12.02
CA SER A 92 6.58 15.11 13.24
C SER A 92 5.95 14.12 14.21
N ASP A 93 6.77 13.57 15.10
CA ASP A 93 6.29 12.87 16.29
C ASP A 93 5.46 13.79 17.21
#